data_AF-A0A562NHC9-F1
#
_entry.id   AF-A0A562NHC9-F1
#
_cell.length_a   1.000
_cell.length_b   1.000
_cell.length_c   1.000
_cell.angle_alpha   90.00
_cell.angle_beta   90.00
_cell.angle_gamma   90.00
#
_symmetry.space_group_name_H-M   'P 1'
#
loop_
_entity.id
_entity.type
_entity.pdbx_description
1 polymer ?
#
loop_
_entity_poly.entity_id
_entity_poly.type
_entity_poly.pdbx_seq_one_letter_code
_entity_poly.pdbx_strand_id
1 'polypeptide(L)'
;MTAYVYVLGCPTPTRYLTYVGWTLDLDRRLAEHNGSSIGARSTRGRVWVMLYAEQWPSRNEAMSREWHLKRDRQLRRRLALTAQGQPGA
;
A
#
# COMPACT_ATOMS: atom_id res chain seq x y z
N MET A 1 -1.33 14.06 -16.82
CA MET A 1 -0.55 12.91 -16.34
C MET A 1 -1.37 12.21 -15.28
N THR A 2 -1.73 10.98 -15.53
CA THR A 2 -2.57 10.18 -14.63
C THR A 2 -1.77 9.77 -13.41
N ALA A 3 -2.35 9.91 -12.23
CA ALA A 3 -1.74 9.55 -10.96
C ALA A 3 -2.49 8.37 -10.34
N TYR A 4 -1.81 7.60 -9.49
CA TYR A 4 -2.36 6.46 -8.81
C TYR A 4 -2.30 6.68 -7.31
N VAL A 5 -3.35 6.29 -6.60
CA VAL A 5 -3.39 6.23 -5.14
C VAL A 5 -3.46 4.77 -4.76
N TYR A 6 -2.66 4.34 -3.79
CA TYR A 6 -2.54 2.94 -3.44
C TYR A 6 -2.49 2.72 -1.94
N VAL A 7 -2.84 1.50 -1.55
CA VAL A 7 -2.66 0.96 -0.20
C VAL A 7 -1.79 -0.28 -0.29
N LEU A 8 -0.63 -0.23 0.35
CA LEU A 8 0.23 -1.38 0.57
C LEU A 8 -0.10 -2.04 1.90
N GLY A 9 0.06 -3.35 1.95
CA GLY A 9 -0.06 -4.18 3.14
C GLY A 9 1.24 -4.90 3.42
N CYS A 10 1.61 -5.00 4.69
CA CYS A 10 2.72 -5.85 5.11
C CYS A 10 2.29 -6.63 6.36
N PRO A 11 2.22 -7.97 6.30
CA PRO A 11 2.07 -8.77 7.50
C PRO A 11 3.33 -8.62 8.36
N THR A 12 3.17 -8.35 9.64
CA THR A 12 4.27 -8.39 10.62
C THR A 12 3.87 -9.25 11.81
N PRO A 13 4.83 -9.77 12.61
CA PRO A 13 4.51 -10.69 13.70
C PRO A 13 3.54 -10.15 14.76
N THR A 14 3.44 -8.82 14.89
CA THR A 14 2.59 -8.18 15.90
C THR A 14 1.31 -7.56 15.34
N ARG A 15 1.30 -7.14 14.08
CA ARG A 15 0.13 -6.51 13.43
C ARG A 15 0.23 -6.50 11.91
N TYR A 16 -0.90 -6.28 11.25
CA TYR A 16 -0.91 -5.98 9.83
C TYR A 16 -0.64 -4.49 9.61
N LEU A 17 0.48 -4.16 8.96
CA LEU A 17 0.81 -2.78 8.61
C LEU A 17 0.16 -2.41 7.28
N THR A 18 -0.41 -1.20 7.21
CA THR A 18 -0.91 -0.63 5.97
C THR A 18 -0.21 0.69 5.70
N TYR A 19 0.18 0.94 4.45
CA TYR A 19 0.75 2.20 4.00
C TYR A 19 -0.12 2.76 2.89
N VAL A 20 -0.43 4.06 2.96
CA VAL A 20 -1.22 4.77 1.94
C VAL A 20 -0.32 5.81 1.31
N GLY A 21 -0.28 5.82 -0.01
CA GLY A 21 0.51 6.77 -0.78
C GLY A 21 -0.09 7.00 -2.15
N TRP A 22 0.50 7.93 -2.89
CA TRP A 22 0.23 8.12 -4.31
C TRP A 22 1.53 8.07 -5.11
N THR A 23 1.44 7.77 -6.40
CA THR A 23 2.57 7.67 -7.32
C THR A 23 2.09 7.85 -8.76
N LEU A 24 3.00 8.13 -9.68
CA LEU A 24 2.72 8.04 -11.12
C LEU A 24 3.01 6.63 -11.67
N ASP A 25 3.76 5.83 -10.91
CA ASP A 25 4.23 4.49 -11.27
C ASP A 25 4.14 3.57 -10.05
N LEU A 26 3.21 2.61 -10.09
CA LEU A 26 2.94 1.67 -9.00
C LEU A 26 4.02 0.60 -8.89
N ASP A 27 4.48 0.07 -10.02
CA ASP A 27 5.42 -1.04 -10.07
C ASP A 27 6.79 -0.61 -9.54
N ARG A 28 7.27 0.54 -10.00
CA ARG A 28 8.50 1.15 -9.48
C ARG A 28 8.39 1.39 -7.97
N ARG A 29 7.26 1.91 -7.51
CA ARG A 29 7.07 2.24 -6.10
C ARG A 29 7.00 1.00 -5.22
N LEU A 30 6.33 -0.05 -5.67
CA LEU A 30 6.29 -1.34 -4.99
C LEU A 30 7.69 -1.97 -4.92
N ALA A 31 8.46 -1.90 -6.01
CA ALA A 31 9.84 -2.37 -6.05
C ALA A 31 10.74 -1.59 -5.07
N GLU A 32 10.62 -0.26 -5.02
CA GLU A 32 11.32 0.58 -4.02
C GLU A 32 10.99 0.15 -2.58
N HIS A 33 9.71 -0.14 -2.29
CA HIS A 33 9.26 -0.62 -0.98
C HIS A 33 9.76 -2.03 -0.64
N ASN A 34 9.95 -2.89 -1.65
CA ASN A 34 10.34 -4.29 -1.47
C ASN A 34 11.84 -4.57 -1.64
N GLY A 35 12.65 -3.67 -2.20
CA GLY A 35 13.95 -4.14 -2.67
C GLY A 35 14.96 -3.18 -3.27
N SER A 36 15.04 -1.92 -2.82
CA SER A 36 16.35 -1.22 -2.87
C SER A 36 17.33 -1.80 -1.82
N SER A 37 17.50 -3.13 -1.81
CA SER A 37 18.34 -3.88 -0.87
C SER A 37 19.09 -5.00 -1.60
N ILE A 38 19.98 -4.57 -2.50
CA ILE A 38 21.17 -5.36 -2.82
C ILE A 38 21.91 -5.58 -1.48
N GLY A 39 21.99 -6.82 -1.03
CA GLY A 39 23.04 -7.22 -0.09
C GLY A 39 22.57 -7.86 1.23
N ALA A 40 23.07 -9.08 1.43
CA ALA A 40 23.19 -9.83 2.67
C ALA A 40 21.95 -10.60 3.18
N ARG A 41 22.24 -11.79 3.71
CA ARG A 41 21.37 -12.81 4.33
C ARG A 41 20.50 -12.26 5.50
N SER A 42 20.59 -10.96 5.77
CA SER A 42 19.96 -10.13 6.80
C SER A 42 18.80 -9.24 6.31
N THR A 43 18.50 -9.17 5.01
CA THR A 43 17.38 -8.38 4.44
C THR A 43 16.00 -9.02 4.62
N ARG A 44 15.84 -9.87 5.64
CA ARG A 44 14.52 -10.30 6.13
C ARG A 44 13.90 -9.15 6.91
N GLY A 45 12.71 -8.73 6.52
CA GLY A 45 11.91 -7.95 7.45
C GLY A 45 10.46 -7.76 7.04
N ARG A 46 10.21 -7.26 5.83
CA ARG A 46 8.87 -6.81 5.43
C ARG A 46 8.68 -7.00 3.93
N VAL A 47 7.66 -7.77 3.56
CA VAL A 47 7.17 -7.87 2.19
C VAL A 47 5.93 -7.02 2.11
N TRP A 48 6.00 -5.97 1.29
CA TRP A 48 4.87 -5.14 0.96
C TRP A 48 4.13 -5.75 -0.23
N VAL A 49 2.83 -5.90 -0.09
CA VAL A 49 1.92 -6.35 -1.15
C VAL A 49 0.95 -5.24 -1.47
N MET A 50 0.54 -5.13 -2.73
CA MET A 50 -0.50 -4.20 -3.13
C MET A 50 -1.86 -4.74 -2.66
N LEU A 51 -2.55 -3.98 -1.82
CA LEU A 51 -3.91 -4.32 -1.40
C LEU A 51 -4.96 -3.60 -2.21
N TYR A 52 -4.62 -2.39 -2.67
CA TYR A 52 -5.54 -1.52 -3.34
C TYR A 52 -4.80 -0.51 -4.19
N ALA A 53 -5.35 -0.19 -5.35
CA ALA A 53 -4.89 0.90 -6.20
C ALA A 53 -6.07 1.50 -6.97
N GLU A 54 -6.11 2.82 -7.07
CA GLU A 54 -7.05 3.58 -7.89
C GLU A 54 -6.29 4.53 -8.80
N GLN A 55 -6.80 4.74 -10.01
CA GLN A 55 -6.27 5.70 -10.97
C GLN A 55 -7.08 7.01 -10.93
N TRP A 56 -6.37 8.14 -11.01
CA TRP A 56 -6.92 9.49 -10.94
C TRP A 56 -6.41 10.37 -12.09
N PRO A 57 -7.26 11.21 -12.72
CA PRO A 57 -6.88 12.06 -13.84
C PRO A 57 -5.78 13.06 -13.52
N SER A 58 -5.71 13.52 -12.26
CA SER A 58 -4.74 14.51 -11.80
C SER A 58 -4.07 14.14 -10.47
N ARG A 59 -2.85 14.68 -10.27
CA ARG A 59 -2.13 14.56 -8.99
C ARG A 59 -2.89 15.18 -7.81
N ASN A 60 -3.64 16.26 -8.05
CA ASN A 60 -4.39 16.96 -6.99
C ASN A 60 -5.53 16.09 -6.46
N GLU A 61 -6.25 15.43 -7.37
CA GLU A 61 -7.30 14.47 -6.99
C GLU A 61 -6.69 13.26 -6.27
N ALA A 62 -5.56 12.74 -6.77
CA ALA A 62 -4.84 11.66 -6.09
C ALA A 62 -4.40 12.03 -4.67
N MET A 63 -3.86 13.24 -4.47
CA MET A 63 -3.48 13.74 -3.13
C MET A 63 -4.70 13.93 -2.21
N SER A 64 -5.80 14.47 -2.74
CA SER A 64 -7.07 14.57 -1.99
C SER A 64 -7.57 13.19 -1.58
N ARG A 65 -7.57 12.23 -2.50
CA ARG A 65 -7.98 10.85 -2.21
C ARG A 65 -7.06 10.16 -1.21
N GLU A 66 -5.74 10.36 -1.31
CA GLU A 66 -4.76 9.86 -0.34
C GLU A 66 -5.10 10.33 1.08
N TRP A 67 -5.45 11.61 1.25
CA TRP A 67 -5.86 12.15 2.54
C TRP A 67 -7.13 11.48 3.08
N HIS A 68 -8.12 11.22 2.22
CA HIS A 68 -9.33 10.48 2.60
C HIS A 68 -8.99 9.05 3.04
N LEU A 69 -8.20 8.32 2.25
CA LEU A 69 -7.79 6.95 2.56
C LEU A 69 -6.94 6.85 3.84
N LYS A 70 -6.11 7.85 4.14
CA LYS A 70 -5.35 7.91 5.41
C LYS A 70 -6.28 7.96 6.62
N ARG A 71 -7.41 8.67 6.51
CA ARG A 71 -8.42 8.83 7.58
C ARG A 71 -9.45 7.70 7.60
N ASP A 72 -9.65 7.00 6.48
CA ASP A 72 -10.55 5.86 6.38
C ASP A 72 -9.94 4.60 7.02
N ARG A 73 -10.07 4.51 8.34
CA ARG A 73 -9.60 3.36 9.12
C ARG A 73 -10.41 2.10 8.84
N GLN A 74 -11.68 2.23 8.47
CA GLN A 74 -12.56 1.08 8.22
C GLN A 74 -12.14 0.37 6.93
N LEU A 75 -11.96 1.12 5.85
CA LEU A 75 -11.48 0.59 4.58
C LEU A 75 -10.11 -0.06 4.74
N ARG A 76 -9.15 0.61 5.39
CA ARG A 76 -7.81 0.07 5.63
C ARG A 76 -7.83 -1.24 6.42
N ARG A 77 -8.70 -1.33 7.44
CA ARG A 77 -8.89 -2.57 8.21
C ARG A 77 -9.50 -3.67 7.35
N ARG A 78 -10.52 -3.36 6.55
CA ARG A 78 -11.15 -4.33 5.64
C ARG A 78 -10.15 -4.86 4.62
N LEU A 79 -9.37 -3.99 3.98
CA LEU A 79 -8.31 -4.38 3.04
C LEU A 79 -7.28 -5.31 3.71
N ALA A 80 -6.85 -4.99 4.93
CA ALA A 80 -5.92 -5.84 5.68
C ALA A 80 -6.52 -7.22 6.02
N LEU A 81 -7.82 -7.30 6.35
CA LEU A 81 -8.50 -8.57 6.62
C LEU A 81 -8.64 -9.42 5.36
N THR A 82 -9.08 -8.81 4.26
CA THR A 82 -9.18 -9.47 2.94
C THR A 82 -7.83 -10.02 2.50
N ALA A 83 -6.75 -9.26 2.69
CA ALA A 83 -5.39 -9.70 2.37
C ALA A 83 -4.90 -10.89 3.21
N GLN A 84 -5.48 -11.09 4.39
CA GLN A 84 -5.19 -12.22 5.28
C GLN A 84 -6.10 -13.42 4.99
N GLY A 85 -6.94 -13.37 3.94
CA GLY A 85 -7.88 -14.43 3.61
C GLY A 85 -9.06 -14.54 4.58
N GLN A 86 -9.26 -13.54 5.46
CA GLN A 86 -10.46 -13.47 6.28
C GLN A 86 -11.54 -12.73 5.49
N PRO A 87 -12.67 -13.38 5.14
CA PRO A 87 -13.77 -12.66 4.53
C PRO A 87 -14.20 -11.59 5.54
N GLY A 88 -14.06 -10.32 5.12
CA GLY A 88 -14.54 -9.20 5.92
C GLY A 88 -16.04 -9.38 6.10
N ALA A 89 -16.45 -9.68 7.33
CA ALA A 89 -17.83 -9.85 7.74
C ALA A 89 -18.75 -8.73 7.24
#